data_AF-A0A382UMB1-F1
#
_entry.id   AF-A0A382UMB1-F1
#
_cell.length_a   1.000
_cell.length_b   1.000
_cell.length_c   1.000
_cell.angle_alpha   90.00
_cell.angle_beta   90.00
_cell.angle_gamma   90.00
#
_symmetry.space_group_name_H-M   'P 1'
#
loop_
_entity.id
_entity.type
_entity.pdbx_description
1 polymer ?
#
loop_
_entity_poly.entity_id
_entity_poly.type
_entity_poly.pdbx_seq_one_letter_code
_entity_poly.pdbx_strand_id
1 'polypeptide(L)'
;MELSNLFYVLAAVLFILGLKKLSHPKSARTGNAMAAIGMLIAIITTLVAYGGIDYKLIALGVIVGSIIGGTFAIKVEMTGMPQMVALFNGFGGGASALVAAAEFYTKAA
;
A
#
# COMPACT_ATOMS: atom_id res chain seq x y z
N MET A 1 4.79 -15.61 13.12
CA MET A 1 4.94 -14.53 14.11
C MET A 1 6.36 -13.97 14.06
N GLU A 2 7.38 -14.67 14.55
CA GLU A 2 8.76 -14.13 14.60
C GLU A 2 9.34 -13.73 13.24
N LEU A 3 9.23 -14.59 12.23
CA LEU A 3 9.77 -14.30 10.89
C LEU A 3 9.00 -13.16 10.18
N SER A 4 7.69 -13.06 10.42
CA SER A 4 6.83 -12.02 9.85
C SER A 4 7.23 -10.63 10.36
N ASN A 5 7.55 -10.53 11.66
CA ASN A 5 8.02 -9.28 12.27
C ASN A 5 9.33 -8.79 11.63
N LEU A 6 10.27 -9.70 11.33
CA LEU A 6 11.51 -9.37 10.64
C LEU A 6 11.25 -8.77 9.25
N PHE A 7 10.34 -9.36 8.48
CA PHE A 7 9.97 -8.84 7.16
C PHE A 7 9.23 -7.50 7.24
N TYR A 8 8.41 -7.26 8.26
CA TYR A 8 7.80 -5.95 8.49
C TYR A 8 8.83 -4.88 8.82
N VAL A 9 9.83 -5.19 9.65
CA VAL A 9 10.96 -4.28 9.92
C VAL A 9 11.74 -4.00 8.64
N LEU A 10 12.03 -5.03 7.85
CA LEU A 10 12.70 -4.88 6.55
C LEU A 10 11.91 -3.94 5.61
N ALA A 11 10.60 -4.13 5.50
CA ALA A 11 9.72 -3.26 4.71
C ALA A 11 9.75 -1.81 5.22
N ALA A 12 9.68 -1.60 6.54
CA ALA A 12 9.77 -0.27 7.15
C ALA A 12 11.11 0.43 6.84
N VAL A 13 12.23 -0.30 6.93
CA VAL A 13 13.56 0.22 6.55
C VAL A 13 13.59 0.62 5.08
N LEU A 14 13.04 -0.20 4.18
CA LEU A 14 12.97 0.12 2.74
C LEU A 14 12.13 1.37 2.47
N PHE A 15 11.02 1.56 3.19
CA PHE A 15 10.22 2.80 3.09
C PHE A 15 11.01 4.02 3.54
N ILE A 16 11.69 3.95 4.69
CA ILE A 16 12.51 5.06 5.21
C ILE A 16 13.61 5.43 4.21
N LEU A 17 14.35 4.44 3.70
CA LEU A 17 15.41 4.67 2.72
C LEU A 17 14.86 5.17 1.37
N GLY A 18 13.71 4.65 0.94
CA GLY A 18 13.00 5.08 -0.26
C GLY A 18 12.60 6.55 -0.19
N LEU A 19 11.94 6.96 0.90
CA LEU A 19 11.55 8.36 1.16
C LEU A 19 12.78 9.28 1.22
N LYS A 20 13.84 8.89 1.92
CA LYS A 20 15.09 9.65 1.97
C LYS A 20 15.69 9.91 0.57
N LYS A 21 15.65 8.89 -0.30
CA LYS A 21 16.14 8.99 -1.68
C LYS A 21 15.23 9.83 -2.57
N LEU A 22 13.92 9.86 -2.32
CA LEU A 22 12.95 10.70 -3.04
C LEU A 22 13.20 12.21 -2.82
N SER A 23 13.80 12.61 -1.69
CA SER A 23 14.16 14.00 -1.42
C SER A 23 15.31 14.56 -2.29
N HIS A 24 15.97 13.73 -3.10
CA HIS A 24 17.08 14.15 -3.97
C HIS A 24 16.81 13.73 -5.43
N PRO A 25 16.79 14.66 -6.41
CA PRO A 25 16.44 14.36 -7.80
C PRO A 25 17.29 13.23 -8.41
N LYS A 26 18.60 13.20 -8.12
CA LYS A 26 19.53 12.18 -8.64
C LYS A 26 19.16 10.75 -8.21
N SER A 27 18.55 10.56 -7.04
CA SER A 27 18.19 9.25 -6.49
C SER A 27 16.70 8.94 -6.52
N ALA A 28 15.84 9.89 -6.92
CA ALA A 28 14.39 9.79 -6.79
C ALA A 28 13.80 8.52 -7.43
N ARG A 29 14.23 8.15 -8.65
CA ARG A 29 13.76 6.92 -9.32
C ARG A 29 14.07 5.66 -8.51
N THR A 30 15.28 5.57 -7.96
CA THR A 30 15.67 4.45 -7.10
C THR A 30 14.92 4.46 -5.76
N GLY A 31 14.64 5.64 -5.21
CA GLY A 31 13.84 5.79 -3.99
C GLY A 31 12.42 5.26 -4.16
N ASN A 32 11.78 5.59 -5.29
CA ASN A 32 10.45 5.07 -5.61
C ASN A 32 10.44 3.54 -5.74
N ALA A 33 11.44 2.96 -6.43
CA ALA A 33 11.55 1.51 -6.57
C ALA A 33 11.75 0.80 -5.22
N MET A 34 12.56 1.37 -4.33
CA MET A 34 12.76 0.83 -2.98
C MET A 34 11.47 0.83 -2.16
N ALA A 35 10.70 1.92 -2.21
CA ALA A 35 9.41 2.00 -1.53
C ALA A 35 8.40 0.98 -2.09
N ALA A 36 8.35 0.81 -3.42
CA ALA A 36 7.50 -0.19 -4.06
C ALA A 36 7.85 -1.63 -3.64
N ILE A 37 9.15 -1.96 -3.55
CA ILE A 37 9.61 -3.26 -3.06
C ILE A 37 9.23 -3.45 -1.58
N GLY A 38 9.39 -2.42 -0.74
CA GLY A 38 8.96 -2.44 0.66
C GLY A 38 7.47 -2.73 0.81
N MET A 39 6.63 -2.09 0.00
CA MET A 39 5.18 -2.34 -0.04
C MET A 39 4.86 -3.78 -0.45
N LEU A 40 5.54 -4.31 -1.48
CA LEU A 40 5.34 -5.68 -1.93
C LEU A 40 5.69 -6.70 -0.84
N ILE A 41 6.83 -6.51 -0.14
CA ILE A 41 7.24 -7.36 0.98
C ILE A 41 6.18 -7.34 2.08
N ALA A 42 5.66 -6.16 2.45
CA ALA A 42 4.63 -6.04 3.48
C ALA A 42 3.35 -6.81 3.10
N ILE A 43 2.85 -6.63 1.86
CA ILE A 43 1.66 -7.33 1.37
C ILE A 43 1.85 -8.85 1.43
N ILE A 44 2.94 -9.37 0.85
CA ILE A 44 3.20 -10.82 0.82
C ILE A 44 3.34 -11.37 2.24
N THR A 45 4.05 -10.66 3.11
CA THR A 45 4.22 -11.07 4.51
C THR A 45 2.88 -11.20 5.21
N THR A 46 1.98 -10.23 5.05
CA THR A 46 0.64 -10.28 5.66
C THR A 46 -0.20 -11.44 5.13
N LEU A 47 -0.18 -11.69 3.82
CA LEU A 47 -0.94 -12.78 3.19
C LEU A 47 -0.49 -14.17 3.64
N VAL A 48 0.80 -14.34 3.93
CA VAL A 48 1.38 -15.62 4.37
C VAL A 48 1.30 -15.78 5.89
N ALA A 49 1.43 -14.68 6.65
CA ALA A 49 1.47 -14.73 8.12
C ALA A 49 0.12 -15.00 8.78
N TYR A 50 -0.98 -14.56 8.15
CA TYR A 50 -2.32 -14.75 8.69
C TYR A 50 -2.99 -15.98 8.06
N GLY A 51 -3.50 -16.87 8.92
CA GLY A 51 -4.38 -17.97 8.52
C GLY A 51 -5.85 -17.54 8.55
N GLY A 52 -6.71 -18.23 7.80
CA GLY A 52 -8.16 -18.00 7.84
C GLY A 52 -8.66 -16.81 7.01
N ILE A 53 -7.86 -16.34 6.03
CA ILE A 53 -8.23 -15.24 5.14
C ILE A 53 -8.83 -15.78 3.83
N ASP A 54 -9.85 -15.10 3.31
CA ASP A 54 -10.40 -15.40 1.98
C ASP A 54 -9.50 -14.81 0.89
N TYR A 55 -8.59 -15.64 0.40
CA TYR A 55 -7.68 -15.28 -0.69
C TYR A 55 -8.39 -14.89 -1.98
N LYS A 56 -9.61 -15.41 -2.25
CA LYS A 56 -10.35 -15.05 -3.46
C LYS A 56 -10.87 -13.62 -3.35
N LEU A 57 -11.43 -13.27 -2.20
CA LEU A 57 -11.93 -11.91 -1.93
C LEU A 57 -10.78 -10.89 -1.95
N ILE A 58 -9.65 -11.20 -1.33
CA ILE A 58 -8.47 -10.32 -1.37
C ILE A 58 -7.93 -10.17 -2.79
N ALA A 59 -7.75 -11.28 -3.52
CA ALA A 59 -7.27 -11.21 -4.90
C ALA A 59 -8.19 -10.37 -5.78
N LEU A 60 -9.51 -10.52 -5.63
CA LEU A 60 -10.49 -9.70 -6.33
C LEU A 60 -10.31 -8.21 -6.01
N GLY A 61 -10.20 -7.85 -4.73
CA GLY A 61 -9.98 -6.46 -4.30
C GLY A 61 -8.68 -5.86 -4.84
N VAL A 62 -7.58 -6.62 -4.79
CA VAL A 62 -6.28 -6.20 -5.33
C VAL A 62 -6.35 -6.01 -6.84
N ILE A 63 -6.96 -6.93 -7.58
CA ILE A 63 -7.09 -6.86 -9.04
C ILE A 63 -7.93 -5.65 -9.44
N VAL A 64 -9.12 -5.50 -8.85
CA VAL A 64 -10.04 -4.39 -9.18
C VAL A 64 -9.40 -3.05 -8.82
N GLY A 65 -8.85 -2.92 -7.61
CA GLY A 65 -8.19 -1.70 -7.16
C GLY A 65 -6.97 -1.32 -8.01
N SER A 66 -6.13 -2.31 -8.37
CA SER A 66 -4.94 -2.09 -9.20
C SER A 66 -5.30 -1.68 -10.63
N ILE A 67 -6.34 -2.29 -11.22
CA ILE A 67 -6.80 -1.93 -12.57
C ILE A 67 -7.34 -0.50 -12.59
N ILE A 68 -8.23 -0.15 -11.66
CA ILE A 68 -8.84 1.18 -11.60
C ILE A 68 -7.76 2.22 -11.29
N GLY A 69 -6.99 2.03 -10.21
CA GLY A 69 -5.94 2.95 -9.78
C GLY A 69 -4.84 3.10 -10.82
N GLY A 70 -4.37 1.99 -11.40
CA GLY A 70 -3.34 2.01 -12.44
C GLY A 70 -3.81 2.72 -13.72
N THR A 71 -5.04 2.47 -14.16
CA THR A 71 -5.61 3.14 -15.33
C THR A 71 -5.68 4.65 -15.11
N PHE A 72 -6.13 5.08 -13.94
CA PHE A 72 -6.24 6.48 -13.56
C PHE A 72 -4.86 7.13 -13.47
N ALA A 73 -3.89 6.47 -12.83
CA ALA A 73 -2.53 6.98 -12.69
C ALA A 73 -1.80 7.18 -14.02
N ILE A 74 -2.07 6.33 -15.02
CA ILE A 74 -1.40 6.39 -16.34
C ILE A 74 -2.08 7.40 -17.27
N LYS A 75 -3.41 7.53 -17.20
CA LYS A 75 -4.19 8.35 -18.16
C LYS A 75 -4.34 9.81 -17.77
N VAL A 76 -4.04 10.18 -16.52
CA VAL A 76 -4.19 11.57 -16.07
C VAL A 76 -3.12 12.48 -16.68
N GLU A 77 -3.52 13.69 -17.05
CA GLU A 77 -2.59 14.74 -17.46
C GLU A 77 -1.72 15.20 -16.28
N MET A 78 -0.47 15.59 -16.56
CA MET A 78 0.45 16.09 -15.53
C MET A 78 -0.05 17.35 -14.82
N THR A 79 -0.90 18.14 -15.47
CA THR A 79 -1.62 19.31 -14.92
C THR A 79 -2.63 18.91 -13.83
N GLY A 80 -3.23 17.73 -13.96
CA GLY A 80 -4.20 17.16 -13.02
C GLY A 80 -3.59 16.32 -11.90
N MET A 81 -2.25 16.24 -11.83
CA MET A 81 -1.55 15.40 -10.87
C MET A 81 -1.88 15.74 -9.39
N PRO A 82 -1.99 17.02 -8.97
CA PRO A 82 -2.36 17.35 -7.58
C PRO A 82 -3.72 16.77 -7.16
N GLN A 83 -4.74 16.84 -8.03
CA GLN A 83 -6.09 16.34 -7.76
C GLN A 83 -6.11 14.82 -7.66
N MET A 84 -5.33 14.14 -8.51
CA MET A 84 -5.18 12.69 -8.47
C MET A 84 -4.52 12.21 -7.18
N VAL A 85 -3.49 12.91 -6.71
CA VAL A 85 -2.85 12.60 -5.42
C VAL A 85 -3.85 12.77 -4.27
N ALA A 86 -4.66 13.82 -4.28
CA ALA A 86 -5.71 14.03 -3.29
C ALA A 86 -6.75 12.90 -3.30
N LEU A 87 -7.20 12.47 -4.48
CA LEU A 87 -8.15 11.36 -4.63
C LEU A 87 -7.57 10.03 -4.09
N PHE A 88 -6.33 9.69 -4.46
CA PHE A 88 -5.68 8.47 -3.97
C PHE A 88 -5.41 8.50 -2.47
N ASN A 89 -5.07 9.65 -1.90
CA ASN A 89 -4.97 9.80 -0.45
C ASN A 89 -6.34 9.63 0.22
N GLY A 90 -7.41 10.17 -0.39
CA GLY A 90 -8.80 9.95 0.04
C GLY A 90 -9.20 8.48 0.07
N PHE A 91 -8.87 7.70 -0.96
CA PHE A 91 -9.08 6.25 -0.94
C PHE A 91 -8.30 5.54 0.16
N GLY A 92 -7.05 5.95 0.43
CA GLY A 92 -6.26 5.43 1.56
C GLY A 92 -6.87 5.74 2.92
N GLY A 93 -7.40 6.96 3.10
CA GLY A 93 -8.15 7.34 4.30
C GLY A 93 -9.44 6.54 4.47
N GLY A 94 -10.20 6.37 3.37
CA GLY A 94 -11.42 5.56 3.35
C GLY A 94 -11.15 4.09 3.69
N ALA A 95 -10.07 3.50 3.17
CA ALA A 95 -9.65 2.15 3.53
C ALA A 95 -9.37 2.03 5.03
N SER A 96 -8.64 2.98 5.62
CA SER A 96 -8.39 3.02 7.07
C SER A 96 -9.68 3.13 7.89
N ALA A 97 -10.62 3.97 7.44
CA ALA A 97 -11.92 4.12 8.09
C ALA A 97 -12.76 2.83 8.06
N LEU A 98 -12.76 2.11 6.93
CA LEU A 98 -13.44 0.81 6.81
C LEU A 98 -12.82 -0.26 7.71
N VAL A 99 -11.48 -0.30 7.81
CA VAL A 99 -10.78 -1.21 8.74
C VAL A 99 -11.16 -0.89 10.18
N ALA A 100 -11.14 0.38 10.57
CA ALA A 100 -11.52 0.81 11.92
C ALA A 100 -12.99 0.47 12.24
N ALA A 101 -13.91 0.68 11.30
CA ALA A 101 -15.31 0.33 11.47
C ALA A 101 -15.51 -1.18 11.61
N ALA A 102 -14.87 -1.98 10.76
CA ALA A 102 -14.95 -3.45 10.83
C ALA A 102 -14.45 -3.99 12.17
N GLU A 103 -13.32 -3.46 12.66
CA GLU A 103 -12.76 -3.83 13.96
C GLU A 103 -13.68 -3.41 15.12
N PHE A 104 -14.27 -2.21 15.05
CA PHE A 104 -15.21 -1.73 16.06
C PHE A 104 -16.44 -2.64 16.18
N TYR A 105 -17.07 -3.02 15.07
CA TYR A 105 -18.22 -3.92 15.08
C TYR A 105 -17.85 -5.34 15.51
N THR A 106 -16.66 -5.83 15.15
CA THR A 106 -16.21 -7.18 15.53
C THR A 106 -15.92 -7.29 17.03
N LYS A 107 -15.36 -6.25 17.65
CA LYS A 107 -15.07 -6.21 19.10
C LYS A 107 -16.25 -5.82 19.99
N ALA A 108 -17.26 -5.17 19.41
CA ALA A 108 -18.49 -4.81 20.12
C ALA A 108 -19.53 -5.96 20.17
N ALA A 109 -19.33 -7.00 19.36
CA ALA A 109 -20.10 -8.25 19.36
C ALA A 109 -19.44 -9.31 20.26
#